data_AF-A0ABD2NAD4-F1
#
_entry.id   AF-A0ABD2NAD4-F1
#
_cell.length_a   1.000
_cell.length_b   1.000
_cell.length_c   1.000
_cell.angle_alpha   90.00
_cell.angle_beta   90.00
_cell.angle_gamma   90.00
#
_symmetry.space_group_name_H-M   'P 1'
#
loop_
_entity.id
_entity.type
_entity.pdbx_description
1 polymer ?
#
loop_
_entity_poly.entity_id
_entity_poly.type
_entity_poly.pdbx_seq_one_letter_code
_entity_poly.pdbx_strand_id
1 'polypeptide(L)'
;MIYNLKESNANNINERKKFDCDQVSGLIDELLTSEQGAGASSNEHDIEVIRVGKSAPDKPRVLKVVASSTVTVTNLLKNKINLRRSVNYSTVRIDGDLTIQQRQHLKSIRDETNRRK
;
A
#
# COMPACT_ATOMS: atom_id res chain seq x y z
N MET A 1 2.03 2.63 3.48
CA MET A 1 1.98 3.83 2.62
C MET A 1 1.92 3.41 1.17
N ILE A 2 0.98 3.96 0.41
CA ILE A 2 0.78 3.68 -1.02
C ILE A 2 0.96 4.98 -1.80
N TYR A 3 1.80 4.94 -2.82
CA TYR A 3 2.14 6.07 -3.68
C TYR A 3 1.60 5.86 -5.09
N ASN A 4 1.33 6.96 -5.79
CA ASN A 4 0.89 6.99 -7.19
C ASN A 4 -0.50 6.38 -7.46
N LEU A 5 -1.37 6.26 -6.45
CA LEU A 5 -2.79 5.99 -6.68
C LEU A 5 -3.52 7.27 -7.07
N LYS A 6 -4.29 7.21 -8.16
CA LYS A 6 -5.09 8.34 -8.68
C LYS A 6 -5.99 8.90 -7.60
N GLU A 7 -6.18 10.22 -7.57
CA GLU A 7 -7.15 10.86 -6.69
C GLU A 7 -8.49 11.03 -7.41
N SER A 8 -9.57 10.99 -6.66
CA SER A 8 -10.89 11.34 -7.17
C SER A 8 -11.08 12.87 -7.19
N ASN A 9 -11.64 13.37 -8.30
CA ASN A 9 -12.05 14.77 -8.45
C ASN A 9 -13.51 15.01 -8.01
N ALA A 10 -14.15 14.03 -7.35
CA ALA A 10 -15.51 14.19 -6.86
C ALA A 10 -15.60 15.35 -5.86
N ASN A 11 -16.67 16.14 -5.92
CA ASN A 11 -16.88 17.27 -5.02
C ASN A 11 -17.21 16.81 -3.59
N ASN A 12 -17.83 15.63 -3.45
CA ASN A 12 -18.25 15.06 -2.18
C ASN A 12 -17.11 14.32 -1.48
N ILE A 13 -16.90 14.61 -0.18
CA ILE A 13 -15.89 13.95 0.66
C ILE A 13 -16.13 12.44 0.74
N ASN A 14 -17.38 12.00 0.90
CA ASN A 14 -17.72 10.58 1.08
C ASN A 14 -17.46 9.79 -0.20
N GLU A 15 -17.74 10.37 -1.37
CA GLU A 15 -17.43 9.75 -2.66
C GLU A 15 -15.92 9.63 -2.89
N ARG A 16 -15.15 10.65 -2.51
CA ARG A 16 -13.68 10.57 -2.57
C ARG A 16 -13.11 9.48 -1.66
N LYS A 17 -13.62 9.39 -0.42
CA LYS A 17 -13.24 8.33 0.52
C LYS A 17 -13.59 6.95 -0.01
N LYS A 18 -14.82 6.78 -0.51
CA LYS A 18 -15.28 5.52 -1.10
C LYS A 18 -14.39 5.11 -2.28
N PHE A 19 -14.06 6.04 -3.17
CA PHE A 19 -13.15 5.78 -4.29
C PHE A 19 -11.78 5.31 -3.81
N ASP A 20 -11.19 5.98 -2.82
CA ASP A 20 -9.91 5.58 -2.25
C ASP A 20 -9.98 4.19 -1.60
N CYS A 21 -11.06 3.88 -0.86
CA CYS A 21 -11.28 2.55 -0.30
C CYS A 21 -11.42 1.49 -1.39
N ASP A 22 -12.26 1.71 -2.41
CA ASP A 22 -12.49 0.78 -3.52
C ASP A 22 -11.17 0.49 -4.27
N GLN A 23 -10.34 1.51 -4.49
CA GLN A 23 -9.01 1.34 -5.11
C GLN A 23 -8.05 0.51 -4.25
N VAL A 24 -8.01 0.78 -2.94
CA VAL A 24 -7.14 0.06 -2.02
C VAL A 24 -7.58 -1.39 -1.87
N SER A 25 -8.88 -1.66 -1.78
CA SER A 25 -9.42 -3.03 -1.73
C SER A 25 -9.02 -3.81 -2.97
N GLY A 26 -9.23 -3.27 -4.18
CA GLY A 26 -8.81 -3.95 -5.42
C GLY A 26 -7.29 -4.20 -5.51
N LEU A 27 -6.48 -3.27 -5.00
CA LEU A 27 -5.02 -3.44 -4.91
C LEU A 27 -4.64 -4.58 -3.95
N ILE A 28 -5.30 -4.64 -2.79
CA ILE A 28 -5.06 -5.67 -1.78
C ILE A 28 -5.49 -7.03 -2.32
N ASP A 29 -6.65 -7.11 -2.95
CA ASP A 29 -7.15 -8.34 -3.56
C ASP A 29 -6.16 -8.85 -4.61
N GLU A 30 -5.64 -7.99 -5.49
CA GLU A 30 -4.65 -8.42 -6.49
C GLU A 30 -3.35 -8.94 -5.84
N LEU A 31 -2.93 -8.34 -4.73
CA LEU A 31 -1.72 -8.75 -4.02
C LEU A 31 -1.89 -10.04 -3.22
N LEU A 32 -3.04 -10.25 -2.58
CA LEU A 32 -3.28 -11.37 -1.68
C LEU A 32 -3.89 -12.58 -2.39
N THR A 33 -4.68 -12.38 -3.47
CA THR A 33 -5.22 -13.47 -4.29
C THR A 33 -4.11 -14.18 -5.08
N SER A 34 -2.97 -13.53 -5.32
CA SER A 34 -1.83 -14.16 -6.00
C SER A 34 -1.19 -15.34 -5.24
N GLU A 35 -1.45 -15.49 -3.94
CA GLU A 35 -0.90 -16.56 -3.09
C GLU A 35 -1.94 -17.58 -2.62
N GLN A 36 -3.23 -17.25 -2.68
CA GLN A 36 -4.32 -18.11 -2.17
C GLN A 36 -5.17 -18.60 -3.33
N GLY A 37 -5.00 -19.87 -3.71
CA GLY A 37 -5.91 -20.54 -4.64
C GLY A 37 -7.36 -20.30 -4.24
N ALA A 38 -8.17 -19.87 -5.20
CA ALA A 38 -9.61 -19.60 -5.16
C ALA A 38 -10.33 -20.10 -3.88
N GLY A 39 -10.36 -19.26 -2.83
CA GLY A 39 -10.91 -19.71 -1.55
C GLY A 39 -10.73 -18.76 -0.37
N ALA A 40 -10.81 -17.45 -0.57
CA ALA A 40 -11.00 -16.51 0.55
C ALA A 40 -11.96 -15.42 0.11
N SER A 41 -13.26 -15.75 0.17
CA SER A 41 -14.34 -14.78 0.01
C SER A 41 -14.19 -13.66 1.04
N SER A 42 -14.23 -12.41 0.57
CA SER A 42 -14.82 -11.28 1.29
C SER A 42 -14.46 -11.16 2.76
N ASN A 43 -13.18 -11.22 3.11
CA ASN A 43 -12.76 -10.51 4.31
C ASN A 43 -12.66 -9.06 3.91
N GLU A 44 -13.72 -8.30 4.19
CA GLU A 44 -13.66 -6.85 4.30
C GLU A 44 -12.41 -6.55 5.13
N HIS A 45 -11.32 -6.20 4.45
CA HIS A 45 -10.07 -5.95 5.12
C HIS A 45 -10.37 -4.77 6.03
N ASP A 46 -10.35 -4.98 7.35
CA ASP A 46 -10.55 -3.92 8.31
C ASP A 46 -9.37 -2.95 8.18
N ILE A 47 -9.54 -2.00 7.26
CA ILE A 47 -8.55 -1.06 6.79
C ILE A 47 -9.12 0.34 6.82
N GLU A 48 -8.38 1.24 7.42
CA GLU A 48 -8.62 2.67 7.34
C GLU A 48 -7.71 3.28 6.28
N VAL A 49 -8.28 4.13 5.43
CA VAL A 49 -7.58 4.75 4.31
C VAL A 49 -7.61 6.27 4.46
N ILE A 50 -6.42 6.89 4.46
CA ILE A 50 -6.26 8.32 4.71
C ILE A 50 -5.25 8.91 3.71
N ARG A 51 -5.65 9.94 2.96
CA ARG A 51 -4.70 10.74 2.15
C ARG A 51 -3.86 11.63 3.06
N VAL A 52 -2.55 11.59 2.91
CA VAL A 52 -1.60 12.41 3.68
C VAL A 52 -0.84 13.39 2.80
N GLY A 53 -0.56 14.57 3.35
CA GLY A 53 0.15 15.65 2.68
C GLY A 53 -0.76 16.65 1.96
N LYS A 54 -0.14 17.67 1.38
CA LYS A 54 -0.83 18.73 0.62
C LYS A 54 -1.13 18.25 -0.81
N SER A 55 -2.27 18.67 -1.34
CA SER A 55 -2.62 18.42 -2.74
C SER A 55 -1.65 19.17 -3.66
N ALA A 56 -1.28 18.54 -4.78
CA ALA A 56 -0.46 19.13 -5.82
C ALA A 56 -1.04 18.75 -7.20
N PRO A 57 -0.96 19.63 -8.22
CA PRO A 57 -1.60 19.39 -9.53
C PRO A 57 -1.09 18.13 -10.24
N ASP A 58 0.23 17.93 -10.22
CA ASP A 58 0.87 16.88 -11.02
C ASP A 58 1.22 15.63 -10.22
N LYS A 59 0.80 15.57 -8.95
CA LYS A 59 1.20 14.48 -8.05
C LYS A 59 0.09 14.10 -7.08
N PRO A 60 -0.42 12.86 -7.14
CA PRO A 60 -1.37 12.38 -6.16
C PRO A 60 -0.71 12.29 -4.78
N ARG A 61 -1.47 12.66 -3.76
CA ARG A 61 -1.13 12.49 -2.35
C ARG A 61 -0.97 11.03 -2.01
N VAL A 62 -0.12 10.78 -1.04
CA VAL A 62 0.16 9.44 -0.54
C VAL A 62 -1.04 8.94 0.23
N LEU A 63 -1.37 7.66 0.08
CA LEU A 63 -2.36 6.98 0.91
C LEU A 63 -1.67 6.28 2.08
N LYS A 64 -2.05 6.66 3.29
CA LYS A 64 -1.81 5.88 4.50
C LYS A 64 -2.94 4.87 4.62
N VAL A 65 -2.55 3.60 4.71
CA VAL A 65 -3.47 2.49 4.97
C VAL A 65 -3.11 1.94 6.33
N VAL A 66 -4.08 1.90 7.24
CA VAL A 66 -3.96 1.34 8.57
C VAL A 66 -4.76 0.04 8.55
N ALA A 67 -4.09 -1.09 8.67
CA ALA A 67 -4.76 -2.38 8.78
C ALA A 67 -4.78 -2.83 10.24
N SER A 68 -5.89 -3.43 10.67
CA SER A 68 -6.05 -3.94 12.04
C SER A 68 -5.10 -5.11 12.36
N SER A 69 -4.60 -5.81 11.33
CA SER A 69 -3.69 -6.94 11.48
C SER A 69 -2.29 -6.66 10.93
N THR A 70 -1.27 -6.90 11.76
CA THR A 70 0.15 -6.83 11.37
C THR A 70 0.53 -7.87 10.32
N VAL A 71 -0.17 -9.01 10.29
CA VAL A 71 0.01 -10.06 9.28
C VAL A 71 -0.35 -9.52 7.90
N THR A 72 -1.49 -8.82 7.80
CA THR A 72 -1.93 -8.18 6.56
C THR A 72 -0.90 -7.19 6.05
N VAL A 73 -0.39 -6.30 6.92
CA VAL A 73 0.67 -5.35 6.55
C VAL A 73 1.92 -6.07 6.05
N THR A 74 2.33 -7.13 6.73
CA THR A 74 3.50 -7.92 6.37
C THR A 74 3.34 -8.58 5.00
N ASN A 75 2.18 -9.19 4.73
CA ASN A 75 1.89 -9.85 3.46
C ASN A 75 1.87 -8.82 2.31
N LEU A 76 1.23 -7.67 2.51
CA LEU A 76 1.25 -6.58 1.53
C LEU A 76 2.68 -6.10 1.20
N LEU A 77 3.52 -5.94 2.22
CA LEU A 77 4.90 -5.49 2.02
C LEU A 77 5.79 -6.54 1.36
N LYS A 78 5.51 -7.84 1.56
CA LYS A 78 6.19 -8.95 0.87
C LYS A 78 5.77 -9.01 -0.61
N ASN A 79 4.47 -8.94 -0.87
CA ASN A 79 3.91 -9.16 -2.21
C ASN A 79 3.96 -7.93 -3.10
N LYS A 80 4.33 -6.75 -2.58
CA LYS A 80 4.43 -5.50 -3.35
C LYS A 80 5.28 -5.58 -4.62
N ILE A 81 6.21 -6.53 -4.71
CA ILE A 81 7.02 -6.71 -5.91
C ILE A 81 6.18 -7.19 -7.11
N ASN A 82 5.08 -7.88 -6.85
CA ASN A 82 4.15 -8.38 -7.86
C ASN A 82 3.42 -7.23 -8.58
N LEU A 83 3.29 -6.06 -7.93
CA LEU A 83 2.68 -4.88 -8.55
C LEU A 83 3.40 -4.45 -9.82
N ARG A 84 4.71 -4.66 -9.93
CA ARG A 84 5.47 -4.30 -11.15
C ARG A 84 4.98 -5.02 -12.40
N ARG A 85 4.31 -6.16 -12.23
CA ARG A 85 3.73 -6.97 -13.31
C ARG A 85 2.21 -6.74 -13.45
N SER A 86 1.60 -5.97 -12.56
CA SER A 86 0.20 -5.62 -12.61
C SER A 86 -0.09 -4.71 -13.81
N VAL A 87 -1.16 -5.01 -14.54
CA VAL A 87 -1.67 -4.14 -15.61
C VAL A 87 -2.19 -2.83 -15.02
N ASN A 88 -2.84 -2.89 -13.85
CA ASN A 88 -3.54 -1.76 -13.24
C ASN A 88 -2.65 -0.95 -12.30
N TYR A 89 -1.66 -1.59 -11.67
CA TYR A 89 -0.89 -1.03 -10.56
C TYR A 89 0.64 -1.03 -10.77
N SER A 90 1.13 -1.20 -12.01
CA SER A 90 2.57 -1.18 -12.35
C SER A 90 3.35 0.02 -11.83
N THR A 91 2.70 1.18 -11.74
CA THR A 91 3.31 2.44 -11.28
C THR A 91 3.12 2.71 -9.79
N VAL A 92 2.32 1.88 -9.11
CA VAL A 92 2.03 2.02 -7.68
C VAL A 92 3.20 1.49 -6.87
N ARG A 93 3.56 2.23 -5.82
CA ARG A 93 4.60 1.81 -4.87
C ARG A 93 3.99 1.64 -3.48
N ILE A 94 4.33 0.56 -2.80
CA ILE A 94 3.96 0.33 -1.40
C ILE A 94 5.23 0.37 -0.55
N ASP A 95 5.22 1.16 0.52
CA ASP A 95 6.29 1.17 1.52
C ASP A 95 5.72 1.16 2.95
N GLY A 96 6.53 0.68 3.90
CA GLY A 96 6.22 0.78 5.32
C GLY A 96 6.17 2.24 5.77
N ASP A 97 5.29 2.54 6.72
CA ASP A 97 5.24 3.85 7.38
C ASP A 97 6.31 3.88 8.49
N LEU A 98 7.54 4.20 8.08
CA LEU A 98 8.70 4.19 8.96
C LEU A 98 9.30 5.59 9.08
N THR A 99 9.76 5.92 10.28
CA THR A 99 10.53 7.14 10.52
C THR A 99 11.87 7.10 9.78
N ILE A 100 12.51 8.25 9.62
CA ILE A 100 13.85 8.34 9.02
C ILE A 100 14.85 7.49 9.81
N GLN A 101 14.80 7.57 11.15
CA GLN A 101 15.68 6.81 12.04
C GLN A 101 15.48 5.29 11.89
N GLN A 102 14.22 4.83 11.85
CA GLN A 102 13.91 3.41 11.64
C GLN A 102 14.43 2.90 10.28
N ARG A 103 14.28 3.70 9.21
CA ARG A 103 14.79 3.35 7.88
C ARG A 103 16.32 3.25 7.86
N GLN A 104 17.00 4.19 8.49
CA GLN A 104 18.47 4.18 8.60
C GLN A 104 18.96 2.98 9.41
N HIS A 105 18.29 2.66 10.51
CA HIS A 105 18.62 1.51 11.34
C HIS A 105 18.48 0.18 10.57
N LEU A 106 17.35 -0.03 9.87
CA LEU A 106 17.14 -1.21 9.05
C LEU A 106 18.12 -1.33 7.88
N LYS A 107 18.52 -0.19 7.29
CA LYS A 107 19.57 -0.15 6.26
C LYS A 107 20.90 -0.62 6.83
N SER A 108 21.32 -0.08 7.98
CA SER A 108 22.56 -0.47 8.66
C SER A 108 22.61 -1.97 8.95
N ILE A 109 21.54 -2.55 9.49
CA ILE A 109 21.43 -3.99 9.75
C ILE A 109 21.59 -4.80 8.45
N ARG A 110 20.93 -4.37 7.37
CA ARG A 110 21.00 -5.04 6.06
C ARG A 110 22.41 -5.00 5.48
N ASP A 111 23.05 -3.83 5.52
CA ASP A 111 24.40 -3.63 4.98
C ASP A 111 25.42 -4.48 5.75
N GLU A 112 25.30 -4.54 7.08
CA GLU A 112 26.13 -5.41 7.93
C GLU A 112 25.91 -6.91 7.64
N THR A 113 24.65 -7.32 7.45
CA THR A 113 24.32 -8.71 7.12
C THR A 113 24.89 -9.12 5.76
N ASN A 114 24.85 -8.22 4.78
CA ASN A 114 25.42 -8.46 3.45
C ASN A 114 26.96 -8.51 3.47
N ARG A 115 27.60 -7.71 4.34
CA ARG A 115 29.07 -7.73 4.51
C ARG A 115 29.60 -9.05 5.07
N ARG A 116 28.77 -9.78 5.82
CA ARG A 116 29.12 -11.08 6.44
C ARG A 116 28.88 -12.28 5.51
N LYS A 117 28.22 -12.08 4.37
CA LYS A 117 28.01 -13.10 3.34
C LYS A 117 29.14 -13.04 2.32
#